data_AF-A0A068U7P5-F1
#
_entry.id   AF-A0A068U7P5-F1
#
_cell.length_a   1.000
_cell.length_b   1.000
_cell.length_c   1.000
_cell.angle_alpha   90.00
_cell.angle_beta   90.00
_cell.angle_gamma   90.00
#
_symmetry.space_group_name_H-M   'P 1'
#
loop_
_entity.id
_entity.type
_entity.pdbx_description
1 polymer ?
#
loop_
_entity_poly.entity_id
_entity_poly.type
_entity_poly.pdbx_seq_one_letter_code
_entity_poly.pdbx_strand_id
1 'polypeptide(L)'
;MFGFHIRTRSLDSTIPAGSPKPTLGTPRCSNGGSPRTEVGEVDTSAPFQSVKAAVSLFGDAATSPRSNNDDNNKKQPLLARKPKNSSAAADERVLEKESALHLALKQLEDFRARLKCTETTKAQAFRELEKANRTLQELTNKLEIISESKQTAIEETEAAKQRARELEEHKSSRQHLGIDAWKQDVDSERELYKASAAELISAKQELTTLRQDFDRVLEAKLAAFQEAADAQHATQVYRDRLTRISSEITTLRDTLGEVKLATLQAQEEGNKHHEERQARFQSRQTANEQVELKIKSLKEEFDASEILEEKLEETTEAIKLLQEQLQNVRESDMSSLKIATAELDDATRKLREIVQEQNLQRSSVDFLKEELDNVKRDHSELKDKASKAELTAETLQSELEGYRAQLDAALAGDPQGEYDDMLLKLQQLVSEAENARQGAEEIRKDISLLKQDAETTRIAAKEAEERLQVALSEVEAAKEAERHAGEIIHGSSKTDAVQGSTSDLHGKIKLSVEEFESLSKKAEESKSDADLKVATVMAQIESIEASQNEMLKKVESSMKEKEAIEAAIEDALKQAEMAEAAKQVVEGELMRWRQKEQDDVA
;
A
#
# COMPACT_ATOMS: atom_id res chain seq x y z
N MET A 1 -7.18 42.97 -17.75
CA MET A 1 -6.52 43.10 -19.08
C MET A 1 -5.03 43.29 -18.84
N PHE A 2 -4.20 42.85 -19.79
CA PHE A 2 -2.73 42.72 -19.79
C PHE A 2 -2.20 41.34 -19.34
N GLY A 3 -1.92 40.51 -20.35
CA GLY A 3 -1.13 39.29 -20.25
C GLY A 3 0.26 39.52 -20.84
N PHE A 4 1.27 38.85 -20.28
CA PHE A 4 2.64 38.86 -20.75
C PHE A 4 2.87 37.66 -21.69
N HIS A 5 3.28 37.96 -22.94
CA HIS A 5 3.88 37.00 -23.86
C HIS A 5 5.40 37.21 -23.86
N ILE A 6 6.14 36.12 -23.65
CA ILE A 6 7.60 36.08 -23.78
C ILE A 6 7.95 35.89 -25.26
N ARG A 7 8.87 36.73 -25.73
CA ARG A 7 9.38 36.88 -27.09
C ARG A 7 10.78 36.26 -27.15
N THR A 8 10.97 35.22 -27.95
CA THR A 8 12.31 34.80 -28.39
C THR A 8 12.49 35.15 -29.87
N ARG A 9 13.64 35.76 -30.18
CA ARG A 9 14.00 36.31 -31.48
C ARG A 9 14.49 35.23 -32.43
N SER A 10 14.05 35.35 -33.68
CA SER A 10 14.61 34.78 -34.89
C SER A 10 15.81 35.61 -35.38
N LEU A 11 16.80 34.94 -35.97
CA LEU A 11 17.67 35.49 -37.03
C LEU A 11 17.87 34.42 -38.11
N ASP A 12 17.47 34.79 -39.32
CA ASP A 12 17.60 34.12 -40.62
C ASP A 12 19.05 34.08 -41.17
N SER A 13 19.38 33.08 -42.00
CA SER A 13 19.53 33.24 -43.47
C SER A 13 20.03 31.92 -44.11
N THR A 14 19.29 31.25 -45.02
CA THR A 14 19.39 31.25 -46.52
C THR A 14 20.77 30.79 -47.07
N ILE A 15 21.01 29.90 -48.06
CA ILE A 15 20.44 29.41 -49.36
C ILE A 15 21.24 28.08 -49.73
N PRO A 16 21.15 27.34 -50.87
CA PRO A 16 20.09 26.83 -51.77
C PRO A 16 20.03 25.28 -51.93
N ALA A 17 19.03 24.87 -52.71
CA ALA A 17 18.74 23.58 -53.32
C ALA A 17 19.84 22.92 -54.19
N GLY A 18 19.75 21.58 -54.26
CA GLY A 18 20.30 20.75 -55.32
C GLY A 18 19.71 19.34 -55.26
N SER A 19 18.89 18.96 -56.25
CA SER A 19 18.44 17.58 -56.48
C SER A 19 19.60 16.71 -57.00
N PRO A 20 19.57 15.36 -56.88
CA PRO A 20 18.87 14.56 -57.89
C PRO A 20 18.17 13.28 -57.38
N LYS A 21 17.14 12.86 -58.13
CA LYS A 21 16.56 11.50 -58.22
C LYS A 21 17.42 10.64 -59.20
N PRO A 22 17.13 9.34 -59.45
CA PRO A 22 16.80 8.22 -58.54
C PRO A 22 17.50 6.91 -58.97
N THR A 23 17.64 5.89 -58.12
CA THR A 23 17.59 4.47 -58.58
C THR A 23 17.43 3.47 -57.43
N LEU A 24 16.43 2.58 -57.59
CA LEU A 24 16.26 1.19 -57.08
C LEU A 24 16.65 0.90 -55.62
N GLY A 25 15.81 0.39 -54.73
CA GLY A 25 14.65 -0.49 -54.88
C GLY A 25 14.67 -1.43 -53.67
N THR A 26 13.63 -1.36 -52.85
CA THR A 26 13.54 -1.83 -51.45
C THR A 26 13.21 -3.33 -51.33
N PRO A 27 13.15 -3.90 -50.11
CA PRO A 27 11.86 -3.92 -49.42
C PRO A 27 11.96 -3.44 -47.97
N ARG A 28 11.20 -2.38 -47.71
CA ARG A 28 10.94 -1.78 -46.40
C ARG A 28 9.68 -2.45 -45.89
N CYS A 29 9.69 -2.89 -44.63
CA CYS A 29 8.47 -3.26 -43.94
C CYS A 29 7.60 -2.00 -43.85
N SER A 30 6.59 -1.95 -44.70
CA SER A 30 5.65 -0.85 -44.82
C SER A 30 4.68 -0.89 -43.64
N ASN A 31 4.89 -0.01 -42.67
CA ASN A 31 3.78 0.56 -41.91
C ASN A 31 3.43 1.90 -42.55
N GLY A 32 2.27 1.95 -43.19
CA GLY A 32 1.74 3.12 -43.88
C GLY A 32 0.32 2.88 -44.37
N GLY A 33 -0.62 2.73 -43.42
CA GLY A 33 -2.04 2.96 -43.66
C GLY A 33 -2.47 4.23 -42.93
N SER A 34 -2.73 5.30 -43.67
CA SER A 34 -3.40 6.53 -43.17
C SER A 34 -4.91 6.29 -43.05
N PRO A 35 -5.66 7.12 -42.29
CA PRO A 35 -6.97 6.78 -41.77
C PRO A 35 -8.02 6.85 -42.89
N ARG A 36 -8.66 5.72 -43.17
CA ARG A 36 -9.95 5.73 -43.86
C ARG A 36 -10.92 4.94 -43.01
N THR A 37 -11.93 5.68 -42.59
CA THR A 37 -13.27 5.24 -42.17
C THR A 37 -13.61 3.84 -42.68
N GLU A 38 -13.31 2.84 -41.86
CA GLU A 38 -13.93 1.54 -41.93
C GLU A 38 -14.69 1.41 -40.62
N VAL A 39 -16.00 1.36 -40.79
CA VAL A 39 -17.02 1.38 -39.74
C VAL A 39 -16.67 0.30 -38.72
N GLY A 40 -16.46 0.71 -37.47
CA GLY A 40 -16.30 -0.23 -36.38
C GLY A 40 -17.50 -1.17 -36.38
N GLU A 41 -17.24 -2.47 -36.49
CA GLU A 41 -18.20 -3.48 -36.06
C GLU A 41 -18.30 -3.34 -34.54
N VAL A 42 -19.15 -2.40 -34.14
CA VAL A 42 -19.72 -2.40 -32.80
C VAL A 42 -20.53 -3.69 -32.72
N ASP A 43 -20.11 -4.58 -31.84
CA ASP A 43 -20.95 -5.67 -31.39
C ASP A 43 -22.23 -5.06 -30.79
N THR A 44 -23.32 -5.09 -31.57
CA THR A 44 -24.65 -4.64 -31.17
C THR A 44 -25.47 -5.77 -30.54
N SER A 45 -24.84 -6.85 -30.07
CA SER A 45 -25.55 -7.80 -29.23
C SER A 45 -25.97 -7.08 -27.93
N ALA A 46 -27.25 -6.79 -27.83
CA ALA A 46 -27.83 -5.88 -26.84
C ALA A 46 -27.49 -6.32 -25.39
N PRO A 47 -26.92 -5.45 -24.53
CA PRO A 47 -26.68 -5.81 -23.12
C PRO A 47 -27.93 -5.65 -22.25
N PHE A 48 -29.08 -5.28 -22.82
CA PHE A 48 -30.31 -5.05 -22.07
C PHE A 48 -31.41 -6.02 -22.53
N GLN A 49 -31.68 -7.00 -21.67
CA GLN A 49 -32.96 -7.70 -21.66
C GLN A 49 -34.06 -6.66 -21.36
N SER A 50 -34.95 -6.44 -22.33
CA SER A 50 -36.29 -5.84 -22.22
C SER A 50 -36.48 -4.67 -21.25
N VAL A 51 -36.90 -3.51 -21.78
CA VAL A 51 -37.37 -2.33 -21.03
C VAL A 51 -38.44 -2.66 -19.98
N LYS A 52 -39.12 -3.82 -20.09
CA LYS A 52 -40.05 -4.35 -19.08
C LYS A 52 -39.39 -4.72 -17.74
N ALA A 53 -38.09 -5.04 -17.73
CA ALA A 53 -37.33 -5.34 -16.52
C ALA A 53 -36.83 -4.08 -15.79
N ALA A 54 -36.49 -3.03 -16.54
CA ALA A 54 -36.01 -1.76 -15.97
C ALA A 54 -37.12 -0.96 -15.25
N VAL A 55 -38.38 -1.11 -15.68
CA VAL A 55 -39.54 -0.47 -15.01
C VAL A 55 -39.81 -1.07 -13.62
N SER A 56 -39.30 -2.27 -13.31
CA SER A 56 -39.42 -2.87 -11.97
C SER A 56 -38.33 -2.41 -10.98
N LEU A 57 -37.30 -1.68 -11.44
CA LEU A 57 -36.20 -1.19 -10.60
C LEU A 57 -36.45 0.22 -10.01
N PHE A 58 -37.42 0.98 -10.54
CA PHE A 58 -37.63 2.38 -10.16
C PHE A 58 -39.07 2.78 -9.80
N GLY A 59 -40.03 1.85 -9.78
CA GLY A 59 -41.43 2.14 -9.44
C GLY A 59 -41.83 1.59 -8.07
N ASP A 60 -41.52 2.31 -6.99
CA ASP A 60 -42.46 2.61 -5.89
C ASP A 60 -41.74 3.30 -4.73
N ALA A 61 -41.62 4.62 -4.86
CA ALA A 61 -41.56 5.52 -3.73
C ALA A 61 -42.72 6.51 -3.86
N ALA A 62 -43.84 6.21 -3.21
CA ALA A 62 -44.89 7.18 -2.93
C ALA A 62 -45.32 7.04 -1.47
N THR A 63 -45.07 8.10 -0.72
CA THR A 63 -45.43 8.32 0.68
C THR A 63 -46.95 8.54 0.85
N SER A 64 -47.57 7.76 1.76
CA SER A 64 -48.62 8.07 2.78
C SER A 64 -49.82 8.99 2.41
N PRO A 65 -51.11 8.78 2.86
CA PRO A 65 -51.45 8.48 4.26
C PRO A 65 -52.77 7.71 4.62
N ARG A 66 -52.79 7.27 5.90
CA ARG A 66 -53.92 7.22 6.87
C ARG A 66 -54.91 6.03 6.95
N SER A 67 -55.01 5.52 8.19
CA SER A 67 -56.23 5.22 8.99
C SER A 67 -56.80 3.79 9.06
N ASN A 68 -56.58 3.19 10.24
CA ASN A 68 -57.46 2.40 11.12
C ASN A 68 -58.27 1.17 10.64
N ASN A 69 -58.04 0.10 11.42
CA ASN A 69 -58.93 -0.96 11.93
C ASN A 69 -59.32 -2.16 11.05
N ASP A 70 -59.33 -3.29 11.77
CA ASP A 70 -60.02 -4.56 11.60
C ASP A 70 -59.48 -5.64 10.63
N ASP A 71 -58.92 -6.66 11.29
CA ASP A 71 -59.32 -8.06 11.26
C ASP A 71 -59.23 -8.93 9.99
N ASN A 72 -58.70 -10.13 10.27
CA ASN A 72 -58.91 -11.40 9.60
C ASN A 72 -58.07 -11.75 8.36
N ASN A 73 -57.04 -12.56 8.66
CA ASN A 73 -56.83 -13.88 8.07
C ASN A 73 -56.67 -13.96 6.54
N LYS A 74 -55.41 -13.98 6.07
CA LYS A 74 -54.94 -14.90 5.00
C LYS A 74 -53.44 -14.79 4.79
N LYS A 75 -52.75 -15.88 5.15
CA LYS A 75 -51.57 -16.48 4.50
C LYS A 75 -50.57 -15.50 3.85
N GLN A 76 -49.49 -15.20 4.58
CA GLN A 76 -48.24 -14.72 3.99
C GLN A 76 -47.64 -15.78 3.06
N PRO A 77 -47.21 -15.43 1.83
CA PRO A 77 -46.15 -16.16 1.16
C PRO A 77 -44.81 -15.57 1.58
N LEU A 78 -44.10 -16.28 2.45
CA LEU A 78 -42.67 -16.10 2.69
C LEU A 78 -41.93 -16.48 1.39
N LEU A 79 -41.71 -15.51 0.52
CA LEU A 79 -40.82 -15.70 -0.63
C LEU A 79 -39.38 -15.72 -0.12
N ALA A 80 -38.81 -16.93 -0.19
CA ALA A 80 -37.41 -17.20 -0.05
C ALA A 80 -36.57 -16.22 -0.89
N ARG A 81 -35.91 -15.29 -0.21
CA ARG A 81 -34.83 -14.47 -0.76
C ARG A 81 -33.68 -15.42 -1.11
N LYS A 82 -33.60 -15.83 -2.38
CA LYS A 82 -32.50 -16.63 -2.93
C LYS A 82 -31.15 -15.92 -2.66
N PRO A 83 -30.11 -16.60 -2.18
CA PRO A 83 -28.75 -16.07 -2.19
C PRO A 83 -28.23 -16.25 -3.62
N LYS A 84 -28.43 -15.28 -4.50
CA LYS A 84 -28.03 -15.39 -5.91
C LYS A 84 -26.82 -14.54 -6.29
N ASN A 85 -26.11 -13.98 -5.31
CA ASN A 85 -25.12 -12.94 -5.57
C ASN A 85 -23.66 -13.38 -5.31
N SER A 86 -23.40 -14.58 -4.77
CA SER A 86 -22.02 -15.04 -4.52
C SER A 86 -21.39 -15.78 -5.70
N SER A 87 -22.16 -16.57 -6.47
CA SER A 87 -21.62 -17.30 -7.63
C SER A 87 -21.31 -16.37 -8.80
N ALA A 88 -22.14 -15.36 -9.04
CA ALA A 88 -21.95 -14.40 -10.12
C ALA A 88 -20.63 -13.61 -9.97
N ALA A 89 -20.27 -13.24 -8.74
CA ALA A 89 -19.01 -12.54 -8.44
C ALA A 89 -17.77 -13.45 -8.60
N ALA A 90 -17.92 -14.76 -8.39
CA ALA A 90 -16.82 -15.72 -8.60
C ALA A 90 -16.61 -16.00 -10.09
N ASP A 91 -17.70 -16.16 -10.86
CA ASP A 91 -17.68 -16.31 -12.31
C ASP A 91 -17.08 -15.05 -12.99
N GLU A 92 -17.42 -13.86 -12.48
CA GLU A 92 -16.85 -12.59 -12.94
C GLU A 92 -15.32 -12.54 -12.75
N ARG A 93 -14.80 -12.96 -11.58
CA ARG A 93 -13.35 -13.04 -11.34
C ARG A 93 -12.63 -14.03 -12.24
N VAL A 94 -13.26 -15.17 -12.56
CA VAL A 94 -12.71 -16.14 -13.53
C VAL A 94 -12.64 -15.50 -14.92
N LEU A 95 -13.73 -14.85 -15.36
CA LEU A 95 -13.80 -14.18 -16.66
C LEU A 95 -12.78 -13.04 -16.80
N GLU A 96 -12.59 -12.23 -15.76
CA GLU A 96 -11.57 -11.17 -15.74
C GLU A 96 -10.16 -11.73 -15.97
N LYS A 97 -9.82 -12.84 -15.27
CA LYS A 97 -8.51 -13.50 -15.41
C LYS A 97 -8.33 -14.16 -16.78
N GLU A 98 -9.38 -14.75 -17.34
CA GLU A 98 -9.39 -15.30 -18.70
C GLU A 98 -9.19 -14.20 -19.76
N SER A 99 -9.87 -13.07 -19.60
CA SER A 99 -9.72 -11.90 -20.47
C SER A 99 -8.29 -11.34 -20.42
N ALA A 100 -7.72 -11.20 -19.22
CA ALA A 100 -6.34 -10.75 -19.02
C ALA A 100 -5.33 -11.72 -19.67
N LEU A 101 -5.53 -13.03 -19.54
CA LEU A 101 -4.71 -14.05 -20.19
C LEU A 101 -4.78 -13.93 -21.72
N HIS A 102 -5.97 -13.72 -22.28
CA HIS A 102 -6.16 -13.56 -23.72
C HIS A 102 -5.43 -12.31 -24.26
N LEU A 103 -5.52 -11.19 -23.53
CA LEU A 103 -4.81 -9.96 -23.89
C LEU A 103 -3.28 -10.15 -23.87
N ALA A 104 -2.75 -10.83 -22.85
CA ALA A 104 -1.33 -11.12 -22.75
C ALA A 104 -0.84 -12.03 -23.89
N LEU A 105 -1.64 -13.04 -24.28
CA LEU A 105 -1.34 -13.90 -25.44
C LEU A 105 -1.27 -13.12 -26.75
N LYS A 106 -2.23 -12.20 -26.97
CA LYS A 106 -2.22 -11.32 -28.15
C LYS A 106 -0.98 -10.43 -28.19
N GLN A 107 -0.63 -9.80 -27.06
CA GLN A 107 0.59 -9.00 -26.97
C GLN A 107 1.85 -9.82 -27.28
N LEU A 108 1.92 -11.05 -26.80
CA LEU A 108 3.04 -11.96 -27.07
C LEU A 108 3.16 -12.28 -28.57
N GLU A 109 2.04 -12.48 -29.26
CA GLU A 109 2.02 -12.67 -30.72
C GLU A 109 2.50 -11.42 -31.48
N ASP A 110 2.07 -10.23 -31.06
CA ASP A 110 2.51 -8.96 -31.65
C ASP A 110 4.03 -8.78 -31.51
N PHE A 111 4.59 -9.07 -30.32
CA PHE A 111 6.04 -9.00 -30.10
C PHE A 111 6.80 -10.07 -30.86
N ARG A 112 6.25 -11.28 -31.03
CA ARG A 112 6.81 -12.32 -31.91
C ARG A 112 6.89 -11.85 -33.36
N ALA A 113 5.84 -11.20 -33.87
CA ALA A 113 5.82 -10.67 -35.22
C ALA A 113 6.89 -9.57 -35.41
N ARG A 114 7.00 -8.64 -34.45
CA ARG A 114 8.04 -7.60 -34.46
C ARG A 114 9.45 -8.18 -34.38
N LEU A 115 9.67 -9.18 -33.52
CA LEU A 115 10.95 -9.87 -33.40
C LEU A 115 11.39 -10.49 -34.73
N LYS A 116 10.49 -11.22 -35.41
CA LYS A 116 10.77 -11.79 -36.73
C LYS A 116 11.13 -10.71 -37.75
N CYS A 117 10.39 -9.60 -37.77
CA CYS A 117 10.70 -8.47 -38.65
C CYS A 117 12.11 -7.92 -38.36
N THR A 118 12.46 -7.67 -37.10
CA THR A 118 13.80 -7.17 -36.75
C THR A 118 14.92 -8.17 -37.03
N GLU A 119 14.65 -9.48 -36.92
CA GLU A 119 15.62 -10.51 -37.28
C GLU A 119 15.88 -10.52 -38.79
N THR A 120 14.85 -10.28 -39.61
CA THR A 120 15.04 -10.14 -41.06
C THR A 120 15.83 -8.88 -41.44
N THR A 121 15.59 -7.74 -40.79
CA THR A 121 16.37 -6.52 -41.04
C THR A 121 17.81 -6.68 -40.58
N LYS A 122 18.03 -7.32 -39.42
CA LYS A 122 19.37 -7.68 -38.95
C LYS A 122 20.10 -8.55 -39.98
N ALA A 123 19.46 -9.60 -40.48
CA ALA A 123 20.06 -10.48 -41.49
C ALA A 123 20.41 -9.71 -42.79
N GLN A 124 19.58 -8.74 -43.18
CA GLN A 124 19.85 -7.90 -44.33
C GLN A 124 21.06 -6.97 -44.11
N ALA A 125 21.14 -6.30 -42.96
CA ALA A 125 22.26 -5.43 -42.61
C ALA A 125 23.61 -6.19 -42.58
N PHE A 126 23.63 -7.43 -42.06
CA PHE A 126 24.82 -8.29 -42.11
C PHE A 126 25.25 -8.63 -43.54
N ARG A 127 24.31 -8.90 -44.45
CA ARG A 127 24.63 -9.15 -45.87
C ARG A 127 25.24 -7.91 -46.52
N GLU A 128 24.75 -6.72 -46.19
CA GLU A 128 25.27 -5.45 -46.72
C GLU A 128 26.65 -5.13 -46.16
N LEU A 129 26.88 -5.38 -44.87
CA LEU A 129 28.20 -5.29 -44.24
C LEU A 129 29.21 -6.24 -44.91
N GLU A 130 28.84 -7.49 -45.18
CA GLU A 130 29.68 -8.42 -45.90
C GLU A 130 29.99 -7.96 -47.33
N LYS A 131 28.99 -7.42 -48.05
CA LYS A 131 29.20 -6.85 -49.39
C LYS A 131 30.19 -5.68 -49.34
N ALA A 132 30.03 -4.76 -48.40
CA ALA A 132 30.93 -3.62 -48.22
C ALA A 132 32.37 -4.05 -47.87
N ASN A 133 32.54 -5.11 -47.07
CA ASN A 133 33.85 -5.68 -46.79
C ASN A 133 34.51 -6.30 -48.02
N ARG A 134 33.75 -7.05 -48.85
CA ARG A 134 34.26 -7.61 -50.10
C ARG A 134 34.71 -6.49 -51.05
N THR A 135 33.89 -5.46 -51.23
CA THR A 135 34.26 -4.31 -52.08
C THR A 135 35.47 -3.56 -51.54
N LEU A 136 35.59 -3.39 -50.22
CA LEU A 136 36.77 -2.75 -49.62
C LEU A 136 38.04 -3.56 -49.92
N GLN A 137 37.99 -4.88 -49.80
CA GLN A 137 39.11 -5.76 -50.15
C GLN A 137 39.48 -5.67 -51.64
N GLU A 138 38.50 -5.61 -52.53
CA GLU A 138 38.74 -5.39 -53.97
C GLU A 138 39.40 -4.03 -54.24
N LEU A 139 38.96 -2.96 -53.58
CA LEU A 139 39.59 -1.64 -53.70
C LEU A 139 41.01 -1.64 -53.13
N THR A 140 41.29 -2.40 -52.05
CA THR A 140 42.64 -2.58 -51.48
C THR A 140 43.58 -3.23 -52.48
N ASN A 141 43.14 -4.29 -53.15
CA ASN A 141 43.95 -4.94 -54.19
C ASN A 141 44.19 -3.99 -55.38
N LYS A 142 43.18 -3.20 -55.80
CA LYS A 142 43.35 -2.19 -56.86
C LYS A 142 44.33 -1.08 -56.46
N LEU A 143 44.34 -0.67 -55.19
CA LEU A 143 45.25 0.34 -54.67
C LEU A 143 46.69 -0.12 -54.77
N GLU A 144 46.95 -1.38 -54.40
CA GLU A 144 48.26 -2.01 -54.50
C GLU A 144 48.76 -1.98 -55.96
N ILE A 145 47.96 -2.45 -56.91
CA ILE A 145 48.29 -2.46 -58.35
C ILE A 145 48.56 -1.04 -58.89
N ILE A 146 47.68 -0.07 -58.61
CA ILE A 146 47.85 1.31 -59.10
C ILE A 146 49.06 1.98 -58.43
N SER A 147 49.36 1.65 -57.17
CA SER A 147 50.53 2.18 -56.48
C SER A 147 51.84 1.67 -57.07
N GLU A 148 51.91 0.38 -57.42
CA GLU A 148 53.04 -0.22 -58.12
C GLU A 148 53.19 0.39 -59.51
N SER A 149 52.12 0.49 -60.30
CA SER A 149 52.13 1.12 -61.63
C SER A 149 52.55 2.60 -61.59
N LYS A 150 52.10 3.35 -60.57
CA LYS A 150 52.55 4.72 -60.37
C LYS A 150 54.05 4.77 -60.05
N GLN A 151 54.57 3.84 -59.25
CA GLN A 151 55.98 3.78 -58.92
C GLN A 151 56.83 3.47 -60.15
N THR A 152 56.41 2.51 -60.98
CA THR A 152 57.11 2.22 -62.25
C THR A 152 57.05 3.41 -63.20
N ALA A 153 55.90 4.09 -63.31
CA ALA A 153 55.77 5.30 -64.13
C ALA A 153 56.67 6.45 -63.62
N ILE A 154 56.87 6.60 -62.31
CA ILE A 154 57.83 7.56 -61.74
C ILE A 154 59.25 7.21 -62.20
N GLU A 155 59.67 5.96 -62.02
CA GLU A 155 61.01 5.49 -62.41
C GLU A 155 61.26 5.68 -63.91
N GLU A 156 60.27 5.39 -64.76
CA GLU A 156 60.34 5.59 -66.21
C GLU A 156 60.42 7.07 -66.60
N THR A 157 59.61 7.94 -65.97
CA THR A 157 59.70 9.39 -66.21
C THR A 157 61.04 9.97 -65.78
N GLU A 158 61.60 9.52 -64.65
CA GLU A 158 62.90 9.94 -64.16
C GLU A 158 64.03 9.44 -65.07
N ALA A 159 63.95 8.19 -65.54
CA ALA A 159 64.89 7.64 -66.51
C ALA A 159 64.86 8.38 -67.85
N ALA A 160 63.67 8.65 -68.41
CA ALA A 160 63.52 9.44 -69.64
C ALA A 160 64.04 10.88 -69.46
N LYS A 161 63.78 11.50 -68.30
CA LYS A 161 64.31 12.83 -67.95
C LYS A 161 65.84 12.83 -67.83
N GLN A 162 66.44 11.75 -67.33
CA GLN A 162 67.88 11.62 -67.25
C GLN A 162 68.52 11.44 -68.63
N ARG A 163 67.96 10.57 -69.49
CA ARG A 163 68.42 10.40 -70.88
C ARG A 163 68.31 11.69 -71.70
N ALA A 164 67.20 12.42 -71.56
CA ALA A 164 67.01 13.70 -72.22
C ALA A 164 68.08 14.74 -71.80
N ARG A 165 68.47 14.77 -70.52
CA ARG A 165 69.56 15.64 -70.02
C ARG A 165 70.92 15.25 -70.58
N GLU A 166 71.24 13.96 -70.58
CA GLU A 166 72.51 13.43 -71.11
C GLU A 166 72.68 13.75 -72.60
N LEU A 167 71.63 13.59 -73.41
CA LEU A 167 71.65 13.97 -74.83
C LEU A 167 71.82 15.48 -75.03
N GLU A 168 71.24 16.31 -74.18
CA GLU A 168 71.42 17.77 -74.20
C GLU A 168 72.84 18.19 -73.78
N GLU A 169 73.48 17.48 -72.85
CA GLU A 169 74.88 17.75 -72.43
C GLU A 169 75.90 17.33 -73.51
N HIS A 170 75.67 16.20 -74.18
CA HIS A 170 76.48 15.72 -75.30
C HIS A 170 76.38 16.58 -76.58
N LYS A 171 75.46 17.55 -76.62
CA LYS A 171 75.31 18.57 -77.67
C LYS A 171 76.60 19.32 -77.97
N SER A 172 77.41 19.59 -76.95
CA SER A 172 78.67 20.31 -77.08
C SER A 172 79.79 19.48 -77.70
N SER A 173 79.73 18.14 -77.60
CA SER A 173 80.75 17.22 -78.10
C SER A 173 80.45 16.65 -79.49
N ARG A 174 79.21 16.71 -79.97
CA ARG A 174 78.75 16.12 -81.26
C ARG A 174 78.68 17.11 -82.44
N GLN A 175 79.26 18.32 -82.34
CA GLN A 175 79.18 19.37 -83.38
C GLN A 175 79.71 18.99 -84.78
N HIS A 176 80.33 17.81 -84.96
CA HIS A 176 80.96 17.37 -86.21
C HIS A 176 80.17 16.29 -86.97
N LEU A 177 79.08 15.75 -86.41
CA LEU A 177 78.21 14.75 -87.03
C LEU A 177 76.83 15.40 -87.32
N GLY A 178 76.23 15.09 -88.48
CA GLY A 178 75.08 15.80 -89.07
C GLY A 178 74.05 16.36 -88.09
N ILE A 179 73.74 17.65 -88.26
CA ILE A 179 72.91 18.47 -87.34
C ILE A 179 71.48 17.92 -87.16
N ASP A 180 70.98 17.12 -88.10
CA ASP A 180 69.59 16.67 -88.12
C ASP A 180 69.34 15.38 -87.32
N ALA A 181 70.33 14.48 -87.24
CA ALA A 181 70.17 13.19 -86.55
C ALA A 181 70.10 13.35 -85.02
N TRP A 182 70.95 14.20 -84.42
CA TRP A 182 70.93 14.40 -82.97
C TRP A 182 69.69 15.18 -82.49
N LYS A 183 69.12 16.05 -83.34
CA LYS A 183 67.85 16.73 -83.04
C LYS A 183 66.71 15.73 -83.00
N GLN A 184 66.67 14.80 -83.96
CA GLN A 184 65.70 13.73 -84.00
C GLN A 184 65.79 12.82 -82.76
N ASP A 185 67.00 12.53 -82.26
CA ASP A 185 67.21 11.76 -81.02
C ASP A 185 66.73 12.52 -79.77
N VAL A 186 66.98 13.84 -79.68
CA VAL A 186 66.48 14.66 -78.56
C VAL A 186 64.97 14.81 -78.61
N ASP A 187 64.39 15.00 -79.80
CA ASP A 187 62.95 15.10 -79.99
C ASP A 187 62.25 13.78 -79.68
N SER A 188 62.84 12.63 -80.04
CA SER A 188 62.29 11.31 -79.71
C SER A 188 62.28 11.03 -78.20
N GLU A 189 63.36 11.34 -77.48
CA GLU A 189 63.39 11.23 -76.01
C GLU A 189 62.44 12.22 -75.32
N ARG A 190 62.24 13.42 -75.89
CA ARG A 190 61.24 14.38 -75.40
C ARG A 190 59.82 13.83 -75.56
N GLU A 191 59.51 13.16 -76.67
CA GLU A 191 58.22 12.48 -76.85
C GLU A 191 58.05 11.29 -75.88
N LEU A 192 59.11 10.51 -75.61
CA LEU A 192 59.09 9.46 -74.59
C LEU A 192 58.87 10.03 -73.18
N TYR A 193 59.49 11.17 -72.85
CA TYR A 193 59.23 11.87 -71.59
C TYR A 193 57.79 12.36 -71.50
N LYS A 194 57.23 12.92 -72.58
CA LYS A 194 55.82 13.34 -72.61
C LYS A 194 54.87 12.17 -72.42
N ALA A 195 55.14 11.03 -73.07
CA ALA A 195 54.34 9.82 -72.95
C ALA A 195 54.35 9.28 -71.51
N SER A 196 55.54 9.08 -70.93
CA SER A 196 55.69 8.63 -69.54
C SER A 196 55.08 9.62 -68.52
N ALA A 197 55.21 10.93 -68.77
CA ALA A 197 54.59 11.95 -67.92
C ALA A 197 53.05 11.91 -68.00
N ALA A 198 52.48 11.61 -69.17
CA ALA A 198 51.04 11.44 -69.33
C ALA A 198 50.53 10.18 -68.61
N GLU A 199 51.25 9.06 -68.66
CA GLU A 199 50.94 7.85 -67.91
C GLU A 199 50.98 8.09 -66.39
N LEU A 200 52.00 8.83 -65.90
CA LEU A 200 52.07 9.24 -64.49
C LEU A 200 50.87 10.13 -64.08
N ILE A 201 50.40 11.02 -64.97
CA ILE A 201 49.21 11.84 -64.71
C ILE A 201 47.95 10.96 -64.66
N SER A 202 47.81 9.98 -65.56
CA SER A 202 46.69 9.02 -65.55
C SER A 202 46.67 8.21 -64.26
N ALA A 203 47.80 7.63 -63.86
CA ALA A 203 47.92 6.87 -62.62
C ALA A 203 47.59 7.71 -61.38
N LYS A 204 47.97 9.00 -61.37
CA LYS A 204 47.60 9.94 -60.29
C LYS A 204 46.09 10.21 -60.27
N GLN A 205 45.45 10.37 -61.42
CA GLN A 205 44.00 10.56 -61.50
C GLN A 205 43.25 9.33 -61.00
N GLU A 206 43.64 8.13 -61.44
CA GLU A 206 43.08 6.86 -60.98
C GLU A 206 43.21 6.67 -59.47
N LEU A 207 44.35 7.07 -58.88
CA LEU A 207 44.56 7.04 -57.44
C LEU A 207 43.63 8.02 -56.69
N THR A 208 43.36 9.20 -57.27
CA THR A 208 42.38 10.13 -56.67
C THR A 208 40.95 9.62 -56.75
N THR A 209 40.55 8.98 -57.85
CA THR A 209 39.21 8.37 -57.96
C THR A 209 39.07 7.19 -57.01
N LEU A 210 40.10 6.34 -56.90
CA LEU A 210 40.09 5.21 -56.00
C LEU A 210 39.96 5.65 -54.54
N ARG A 211 40.63 6.73 -54.15
CA ARG A 211 40.49 7.31 -52.80
C ARG A 211 39.04 7.70 -52.49
N GLN A 212 38.35 8.35 -53.43
CA GLN A 212 36.94 8.70 -53.25
C GLN A 212 36.06 7.46 -53.14
N ASP A 213 36.34 6.41 -53.92
CA ASP A 213 35.59 5.15 -53.85
C ASP A 213 35.82 4.42 -52.52
N PHE A 214 37.05 4.47 -51.97
CA PHE A 214 37.33 3.99 -50.61
C PHE A 214 36.52 4.74 -49.56
N ASP A 215 36.52 6.08 -49.62
CA ASP A 215 35.79 6.90 -48.67
C ASP A 215 34.29 6.56 -48.70
N ARG A 216 33.70 6.42 -49.91
CA ARG A 216 32.30 6.00 -50.09
C ARG A 216 32.01 4.60 -49.54
N VAL A 217 32.87 3.62 -49.80
CA VAL A 217 32.69 2.25 -49.33
C VAL A 217 32.87 2.16 -47.82
N LEU A 218 33.78 2.95 -47.25
CA LEU A 218 34.01 3.02 -45.81
C LEU A 218 32.82 3.67 -45.08
N GLU A 219 32.26 4.76 -45.63
CA GLU A 219 31.00 5.35 -45.16
C GLU A 219 29.85 4.34 -45.22
N ALA A 220 29.68 3.63 -46.34
CA ALA A 220 28.65 2.59 -46.48
C ALA A 220 28.83 1.44 -45.48
N LYS A 221 30.09 1.03 -45.22
CA LYS A 221 30.42 0.02 -44.21
C LYS A 221 30.06 0.48 -42.80
N LEU A 222 30.38 1.72 -42.43
CA LEU A 222 30.04 2.29 -41.13
C LEU A 222 28.52 2.39 -40.96
N ALA A 223 27.80 2.82 -42.00
CA ALA A 223 26.33 2.85 -41.99
C ALA A 223 25.72 1.45 -41.80
N ALA A 224 26.19 0.45 -42.56
CA ALA A 224 25.72 -0.92 -42.43
C ALA A 224 26.05 -1.53 -41.05
N PHE A 225 27.19 -1.15 -40.45
CA PHE A 225 27.56 -1.58 -39.11
C PHE A 225 26.63 -0.97 -38.04
N GLN A 226 26.34 0.33 -38.15
CA GLN A 226 25.39 1.00 -37.26
C GLN A 226 23.99 0.39 -37.36
N GLU A 227 23.50 0.17 -38.59
CA GLU A 227 22.19 -0.46 -38.82
C GLU A 227 22.13 -1.90 -38.27
N ALA A 228 23.21 -2.68 -38.42
CA ALA A 228 23.31 -4.02 -37.85
C ALA A 228 23.30 -3.99 -36.31
N ALA A 229 23.99 -3.03 -35.69
CA ALA A 229 24.00 -2.85 -34.24
C ALA A 229 22.62 -2.43 -33.72
N ASP A 230 21.96 -1.47 -34.36
CA ASP A 230 20.62 -1.00 -33.97
C ASP A 230 19.57 -2.12 -34.12
N ALA A 231 19.62 -2.88 -35.22
CA ALA A 231 18.75 -4.04 -35.42
C ALA A 231 19.02 -5.15 -34.38
N GLN A 232 20.28 -5.35 -33.98
CA GLN A 232 20.65 -6.29 -32.92
C GLN A 232 20.11 -5.87 -31.55
N HIS A 233 20.26 -4.59 -31.18
CA HIS A 233 19.69 -4.05 -29.95
C HIS A 233 18.16 -4.17 -29.94
N ALA A 234 17.49 -3.81 -31.03
CA ALA A 234 16.04 -3.95 -31.16
C ALA A 234 15.59 -5.42 -31.01
N THR A 235 16.30 -6.35 -31.65
CA THR A 235 16.03 -7.80 -31.52
C THR A 235 16.16 -8.25 -30.07
N GLN A 236 17.17 -7.78 -29.34
CA GLN A 236 17.38 -8.14 -27.93
C GLN A 236 16.26 -7.61 -27.05
N VAL A 237 15.87 -6.34 -27.21
CA VAL A 237 14.76 -5.73 -26.47
C VAL A 237 13.44 -6.48 -26.70
N TYR A 238 13.14 -6.87 -27.95
CA TYR A 238 11.93 -7.65 -28.22
C TYR A 238 11.99 -9.07 -27.65
N ARG A 239 13.17 -9.70 -27.66
CA ARG A 239 13.39 -11.00 -27.01
C ARG A 239 13.13 -10.92 -25.50
N ASP A 240 13.68 -9.91 -24.83
CA ASP A 240 13.51 -9.72 -23.39
C ASP A 240 12.07 -9.36 -23.02
N ARG A 241 11.38 -8.57 -23.86
CA ARG A 241 9.94 -8.32 -23.66
C ARG A 241 9.11 -9.58 -23.83
N LEU A 242 9.47 -10.45 -24.77
CA LEU A 242 8.78 -11.71 -25.04
C LEU A 242 8.98 -12.70 -23.88
N THR A 243 10.19 -12.82 -23.31
CA THR A 243 10.42 -13.67 -22.13
C THR A 243 9.62 -13.18 -20.93
N ARG A 244 9.54 -11.86 -20.71
CA ARG A 244 8.72 -11.26 -19.65
C ARG A 244 7.22 -11.51 -19.83
N ILE A 245 6.66 -11.29 -21.02
CA ILE A 245 5.23 -11.57 -21.25
C ILE A 245 4.97 -13.08 -21.16
N SER A 246 5.92 -13.92 -21.57
CA SER A 246 5.78 -15.38 -21.43
C SER A 246 5.70 -15.80 -19.96
N SER A 247 6.50 -15.20 -19.07
CA SER A 247 6.41 -15.47 -17.63
C SER A 247 5.14 -14.90 -17.00
N GLU A 248 4.67 -13.72 -17.45
CA GLU A 248 3.37 -13.15 -17.05
C GLU A 248 2.19 -14.06 -17.47
N ILE A 249 2.27 -14.69 -18.65
CA ILE A 249 1.26 -15.66 -19.11
C ILE A 249 1.28 -16.92 -18.25
N THR A 250 2.44 -17.43 -17.85
CA THR A 250 2.50 -18.61 -16.98
C THR A 250 1.87 -18.32 -15.61
N THR A 251 2.21 -17.18 -15.00
CA THR A 251 1.62 -16.81 -13.71
C THR A 251 0.12 -16.53 -13.81
N LEU A 252 -0.35 -15.91 -14.90
CA LEU A 252 -1.79 -15.73 -15.15
C LEU A 252 -2.52 -17.06 -15.33
N ARG A 253 -1.92 -18.06 -15.99
CA ARG A 253 -2.50 -19.40 -16.10
C ARG A 253 -2.58 -20.11 -14.76
N ASP A 254 -1.52 -20.01 -13.95
CA ASP A 254 -1.46 -20.64 -12.63
C ASP A 254 -2.54 -20.03 -11.71
N THR A 255 -2.59 -18.70 -11.62
CA THR A 255 -3.61 -17.99 -10.82
C THR A 255 -5.03 -18.21 -11.34
N LEU A 256 -5.24 -18.31 -12.66
CA LEU A 256 -6.53 -18.70 -13.22
C LEU A 256 -6.94 -20.12 -12.78
N GLY A 257 -5.98 -21.05 -12.75
CA GLY A 257 -6.19 -22.40 -12.24
C GLY A 257 -6.60 -22.40 -10.77
N GLU A 258 -5.89 -21.64 -9.94
CA GLU A 258 -6.20 -21.47 -8.51
C GLU A 258 -7.59 -20.87 -8.28
N VAL A 259 -7.95 -19.80 -9.00
CA VAL A 259 -9.28 -19.16 -8.87
C VAL A 259 -10.39 -20.12 -9.31
N LYS A 260 -10.19 -20.90 -10.38
CA LYS A 260 -11.16 -21.93 -10.80
C LYS A 260 -11.34 -23.01 -9.74
N LEU A 261 -10.26 -23.50 -9.14
CA LEU A 261 -10.32 -24.49 -8.06
C LEU A 261 -11.03 -23.92 -6.83
N ALA A 262 -10.70 -22.70 -6.40
CA ALA A 262 -11.35 -22.04 -5.27
C ALA A 262 -12.85 -21.82 -5.52
N THR A 263 -13.23 -21.48 -6.75
CA THR A 263 -14.64 -21.30 -7.14
C THR A 263 -15.41 -22.63 -7.06
N LEU A 264 -14.82 -23.72 -7.55
CA LEU A 264 -15.41 -25.06 -7.46
C LEU A 264 -15.55 -25.51 -5.99
N GLN A 265 -14.52 -25.29 -5.16
CA GLN A 265 -14.56 -25.61 -3.73
C GLN A 265 -15.67 -24.83 -3.00
N ALA A 266 -15.76 -23.51 -3.22
CA ALA A 266 -16.80 -22.68 -2.63
C ALA A 266 -18.21 -23.10 -3.07
N GLN A 267 -18.36 -23.54 -4.33
CA GLN A 267 -19.63 -24.09 -4.82
C GLN A 267 -19.99 -25.41 -4.13
N GLU A 268 -19.02 -26.30 -3.95
CA GLU A 268 -19.22 -27.58 -3.25
C GLU A 268 -19.59 -27.39 -1.77
N GLU A 269 -18.89 -26.51 -1.06
CA GLU A 269 -19.20 -26.14 0.33
C GLU A 269 -20.59 -25.46 0.45
N GLY A 270 -20.92 -24.58 -0.50
CA GLY A 270 -22.25 -23.97 -0.57
C GLY A 270 -23.37 -24.99 -0.75
N ASN A 271 -23.16 -26.01 -1.58
CA ASN A 271 -24.11 -27.12 -1.77
C ASN A 271 -24.26 -27.95 -0.48
N LYS A 272 -23.14 -28.32 0.17
CA LYS A 272 -23.16 -29.04 1.45
C LYS A 272 -23.94 -28.28 2.53
N HIS A 273 -23.70 -26.97 2.67
CA HIS A 273 -24.44 -26.13 3.61
C HIS A 273 -25.93 -26.02 3.26
N HIS A 274 -26.29 -26.01 1.97
CA HIS A 274 -27.68 -25.99 1.55
C HIS A 274 -28.40 -27.29 1.91
N GLU A 275 -27.77 -28.44 1.66
CA GLU A 275 -28.27 -29.77 2.02
C GLU A 275 -28.45 -29.91 3.54
N GLU A 276 -27.46 -29.49 4.33
CA GLU A 276 -27.53 -29.50 5.81
C GLU A 276 -28.68 -28.60 6.32
N ARG A 277 -28.83 -27.40 5.74
CA ARG A 277 -29.92 -26.48 6.10
C ARG A 277 -31.29 -27.06 5.77
N GLN A 278 -31.42 -27.73 4.62
CA GLN A 278 -32.66 -28.37 4.19
C GLN A 278 -33.04 -29.53 5.13
N ALA A 279 -32.07 -30.37 5.52
CA ALA A 279 -32.29 -31.45 6.48
C ALA A 279 -32.75 -30.93 7.86
N ARG A 280 -32.11 -29.87 8.37
CA ARG A 280 -32.51 -29.19 9.62
C ARG A 280 -33.93 -28.63 9.54
N PHE A 281 -34.30 -28.04 8.41
CA PHE A 281 -35.64 -27.51 8.20
C PHE A 281 -36.70 -28.62 8.24
N GLN A 282 -36.46 -29.73 7.55
CA GLN A 282 -37.37 -30.89 7.55
C GLN A 282 -37.53 -31.49 8.95
N SER A 283 -36.45 -31.61 9.72
CA SER A 283 -36.49 -32.08 11.12
C SER A 283 -37.33 -31.18 12.03
N ARG A 284 -37.22 -29.85 11.90
CA ARG A 284 -38.06 -28.91 12.67
C ARG A 284 -39.53 -29.00 12.28
N GLN A 285 -39.81 -29.21 10.99
CA GLN A 285 -41.17 -29.34 10.50
C GLN A 285 -41.88 -30.54 11.13
N THR A 286 -41.24 -31.71 11.15
CA THR A 286 -41.82 -32.92 11.75
C THR A 286 -42.01 -32.80 13.26
N ALA A 287 -41.09 -32.14 13.97
CA ALA A 287 -41.24 -31.88 15.41
C ALA A 287 -42.45 -30.98 15.73
N ASN A 288 -42.67 -29.94 14.93
CA ASN A 288 -43.83 -29.06 15.08
C ASN A 288 -45.16 -29.81 14.87
N GLU A 289 -45.24 -30.65 13.83
CA GLU A 289 -46.42 -31.47 13.55
C GLU A 289 -46.76 -32.40 14.74
N GLN A 290 -45.76 -32.97 15.40
CA GLN A 290 -45.97 -33.81 16.60
C GLN A 290 -46.51 -33.02 17.80
N VAL A 291 -46.05 -31.79 18.02
CA VAL A 291 -46.53 -30.94 19.12
C VAL A 291 -47.99 -30.55 18.90
N GLU A 292 -48.38 -30.22 17.67
CA GLU A 292 -49.77 -29.90 17.34
C GLU A 292 -50.73 -31.06 17.62
N LEU A 293 -50.30 -32.31 17.39
CA LEU A 293 -51.11 -33.49 17.70
C LEU A 293 -51.31 -33.66 19.21
N LYS A 294 -50.27 -33.45 20.03
CA LYS A 294 -50.37 -33.56 21.50
C LYS A 294 -51.30 -32.51 22.12
N ILE A 295 -51.29 -31.29 21.58
CA ILE A 295 -52.20 -30.22 22.05
C ILE A 295 -53.66 -30.59 21.80
N LYS A 296 -53.94 -31.29 20.70
CA LYS A 296 -55.31 -31.71 20.38
C LYS A 296 -55.80 -32.79 21.34
N SER A 297 -54.98 -33.80 21.66
CA SER A 297 -55.40 -34.89 22.57
C SER A 297 -55.69 -34.40 23.99
N LEU A 298 -54.88 -33.49 24.53
CA LEU A 298 -55.07 -32.96 25.90
C LEU A 298 -56.35 -32.14 26.06
N LYS A 299 -56.90 -31.59 24.96
CA LYS A 299 -58.17 -30.85 25.01
C LYS A 299 -59.39 -31.76 25.06
N GLU A 300 -59.27 -33.00 24.59
CA GLU A 300 -60.38 -33.96 24.53
C GLU A 300 -60.59 -34.68 25.89
N GLU A 301 -59.59 -34.67 26.78
CA GLU A 301 -59.63 -35.40 28.07
C GLU A 301 -60.30 -34.63 29.24
N PHE A 302 -60.69 -33.35 29.09
CA PHE A 302 -61.06 -32.48 30.22
C PHE A 302 -62.58 -32.34 30.52
N ASP A 303 -63.48 -33.00 29.77
CA ASP A 303 -64.94 -32.81 29.87
C ASP A 303 -65.70 -34.02 30.50
N ALA A 304 -65.81 -34.15 31.85
CA ALA A 304 -66.88 -34.92 32.54
C ALA A 304 -66.79 -34.89 34.09
N SER A 305 -67.79 -34.37 34.83
CA SER A 305 -67.81 -34.47 36.31
C SER A 305 -69.20 -34.32 36.96
N GLU A 306 -69.94 -35.42 37.12
CA GLU A 306 -71.21 -35.51 37.89
C GLU A 306 -71.13 -36.56 39.03
N ILE A 307 -69.97 -37.21 39.22
CA ILE A 307 -69.66 -38.08 40.38
C ILE A 307 -69.10 -37.23 41.55
N LEU A 308 -69.15 -35.91 41.43
CA LEU A 308 -68.42 -34.95 42.25
C LEU A 308 -69.13 -34.60 43.56
N GLU A 309 -70.42 -34.92 43.72
CA GLU A 309 -71.27 -34.37 44.79
C GLU A 309 -71.21 -35.18 46.10
N GLU A 310 -71.24 -36.51 46.05
CA GLU A 310 -71.00 -37.37 47.24
C GLU A 310 -69.51 -37.45 47.59
N LYS A 311 -68.65 -37.42 46.56
CA LYS A 311 -67.25 -37.07 46.73
C LYS A 311 -67.10 -35.64 47.25
N LEU A 312 -68.05 -34.71 47.12
CA LEU A 312 -67.89 -33.32 47.58
C LEU A 312 -67.89 -33.24 49.10
N GLU A 313 -68.57 -34.14 49.80
CA GLU A 313 -68.67 -34.12 51.27
C GLU A 313 -67.43 -34.76 51.92
N GLU A 314 -67.03 -35.93 51.45
CA GLU A 314 -65.77 -36.57 51.82
C GLU A 314 -64.55 -35.77 51.30
N THR A 315 -64.66 -35.17 50.11
CA THR A 315 -63.71 -34.16 49.68
C THR A 315 -63.90 -32.85 50.41
N THR A 316 -65.01 -32.41 51.00
CA THR A 316 -65.01 -31.12 51.74
C THR A 316 -64.29 -31.25 53.06
N GLU A 317 -64.34 -32.41 53.70
CA GLU A 317 -63.52 -32.72 54.88
C GLU A 317 -62.05 -32.94 54.50
N ALA A 318 -61.78 -33.69 53.42
CA ALA A 318 -60.43 -33.78 52.88
C ALA A 318 -59.94 -32.44 52.30
N ILE A 319 -60.82 -31.55 51.82
CA ILE A 319 -60.56 -30.19 51.33
C ILE A 319 -60.33 -29.29 52.52
N LYS A 320 -60.93 -29.49 53.69
CA LYS A 320 -60.57 -28.74 54.91
C LYS A 320 -59.17 -29.11 55.38
N LEU A 321 -58.85 -30.40 55.45
CA LEU A 321 -57.49 -30.86 55.77
C LEU A 321 -56.48 -30.46 54.71
N LEU A 322 -56.83 -30.61 53.42
CA LEU A 322 -56.02 -30.12 52.31
C LEU A 322 -55.99 -28.60 52.31
N GLN A 323 -57.00 -27.86 52.76
CA GLN A 323 -56.99 -26.40 52.89
C GLN A 323 -56.04 -25.98 54.00
N GLU A 324 -55.98 -26.72 55.11
CA GLU A 324 -55.04 -26.47 56.20
C GLU A 324 -53.60 -26.85 55.79
N GLN A 325 -53.42 -27.99 55.12
CA GLN A 325 -52.13 -28.38 54.52
C GLN A 325 -51.72 -27.44 53.39
N LEU A 326 -52.65 -26.96 52.57
CA LEU A 326 -52.41 -26.04 51.46
C LEU A 326 -52.28 -24.61 51.98
N GLN A 327 -52.83 -24.27 53.15
CA GLN A 327 -52.56 -23.03 53.88
C GLN A 327 -51.14 -23.07 54.46
N ASN A 328 -50.75 -24.18 55.09
CA ASN A 328 -49.38 -24.40 55.57
C ASN A 328 -48.35 -24.44 54.42
N VAL A 329 -48.67 -25.11 53.31
CA VAL A 329 -47.85 -25.14 52.10
C VAL A 329 -47.87 -23.77 51.43
N ARG A 330 -49.00 -23.06 51.37
CA ARG A 330 -49.02 -21.66 50.89
C ARG A 330 -48.21 -20.76 51.79
N GLU A 331 -48.19 -20.96 53.10
CA GLU A 331 -47.39 -20.16 54.02
C GLU A 331 -45.91 -20.50 53.89
N SER A 332 -45.54 -21.78 53.72
CA SER A 332 -44.18 -22.20 53.43
C SER A 332 -43.74 -21.76 52.04
N ASP A 333 -44.60 -21.85 51.03
CA ASP A 333 -44.37 -21.41 49.65
C ASP A 333 -44.32 -19.90 49.58
N MET A 334 -45.16 -19.18 50.32
CA MET A 334 -45.06 -17.73 50.43
C MET A 334 -43.81 -17.32 51.19
N SER A 335 -43.34 -18.10 52.18
CA SER A 335 -42.06 -17.84 52.84
C SER A 335 -40.87 -18.15 51.93
N SER A 336 -40.93 -19.22 51.14
CA SER A 336 -39.87 -19.61 50.20
C SER A 336 -39.87 -18.69 48.98
N LEU A 337 -41.04 -18.27 48.49
CA LEU A 337 -41.18 -17.21 47.49
C LEU A 337 -40.68 -15.88 48.03
N LYS A 338 -40.96 -15.51 49.27
CA LYS A 338 -40.39 -14.29 49.89
C LYS A 338 -38.86 -14.36 49.94
N ILE A 339 -38.30 -15.51 50.32
CA ILE A 339 -36.85 -15.74 50.32
C ILE A 339 -36.30 -15.67 48.90
N ALA A 340 -36.90 -16.38 47.94
CA ALA A 340 -36.50 -16.39 46.53
C ALA A 340 -36.66 -15.00 45.87
N THR A 341 -37.68 -14.22 46.23
CA THR A 341 -37.82 -12.83 45.77
C THR A 341 -36.79 -11.92 46.41
N ALA A 342 -36.43 -12.13 47.68
CA ALA A 342 -35.37 -11.36 48.32
C ALA A 342 -33.99 -11.70 47.73
N GLU A 343 -33.73 -12.96 47.42
CA GLU A 343 -32.54 -13.43 46.69
C GLU A 343 -32.52 -12.91 45.24
N LEU A 344 -33.67 -12.90 44.54
CA LEU A 344 -33.80 -12.32 43.21
C LEU A 344 -33.59 -10.81 43.23
N ASP A 345 -34.12 -10.10 44.21
CA ASP A 345 -33.91 -8.66 44.40
C ASP A 345 -32.44 -8.36 44.74
N ASP A 346 -31.80 -9.20 45.55
CA ASP A 346 -30.36 -9.12 45.84
C ASP A 346 -29.50 -9.37 44.60
N ALA A 347 -29.82 -10.42 43.83
CA ALA A 347 -29.17 -10.72 42.55
C ALA A 347 -29.41 -9.61 41.52
N THR A 348 -30.62 -9.03 41.47
CA THR A 348 -30.96 -7.90 40.60
C THR A 348 -30.20 -6.64 41.00
N ARG A 349 -29.98 -6.40 42.30
CA ARG A 349 -29.17 -5.29 42.82
C ARG A 349 -27.70 -5.45 42.43
N LYS A 350 -27.13 -6.64 42.68
CA LYS A 350 -25.76 -7.00 42.26
C LYS A 350 -25.58 -6.89 40.75
N LEU A 351 -26.56 -7.35 39.96
CA LEU A 351 -26.52 -7.20 38.50
C LEU A 351 -26.52 -5.72 38.09
N ARG A 352 -27.31 -4.87 38.76
CA ARG A 352 -27.33 -3.43 38.50
C ARG A 352 -26.00 -2.76 38.84
N GLU A 353 -25.36 -3.16 39.93
CA GLU A 353 -24.02 -2.71 40.32
C GLU A 353 -22.98 -3.13 39.27
N ILE A 354 -23.01 -4.39 38.82
CA ILE A 354 -22.14 -4.89 37.74
C ILE A 354 -22.37 -4.10 36.44
N VAL A 355 -23.61 -3.78 36.08
CA VAL A 355 -23.92 -2.97 34.89
C VAL A 355 -23.40 -1.53 35.05
N GLN A 356 -23.51 -0.94 36.23
CA GLN A 356 -22.93 0.39 36.51
C GLN A 356 -21.41 0.37 36.40
N GLU A 357 -20.75 -0.65 36.99
CA GLU A 357 -19.32 -0.85 36.89
C GLU A 357 -18.87 -1.09 35.45
N GLN A 358 -19.61 -1.91 34.69
CA GLN A 358 -19.37 -2.12 33.25
C GLN A 358 -19.43 -0.79 32.48
N ASN A 359 -20.40 0.07 32.80
CA ASN A 359 -20.52 1.38 32.15
C ASN A 359 -19.37 2.31 32.53
N LEU A 360 -18.92 2.30 33.79
CA LEU A 360 -17.74 3.06 34.25
C LEU A 360 -16.47 2.57 33.54
N GLN A 361 -16.25 1.25 33.50
CA GLN A 361 -15.12 0.65 32.78
C GLN A 361 -15.18 0.96 31.28
N ARG A 362 -16.36 0.89 30.66
CA ARG A 362 -16.55 1.26 29.25
C ARG A 362 -16.20 2.72 28.99
N SER A 363 -16.64 3.63 29.87
CA SER A 363 -16.32 5.06 29.76
C SER A 363 -14.81 5.33 29.92
N SER A 364 -14.13 4.60 30.82
CA SER A 364 -12.68 4.65 30.98
C SER A 364 -11.94 4.14 29.74
N VAL A 365 -12.40 3.02 29.15
CA VAL A 365 -11.84 2.50 27.90
C VAL A 365 -12.05 3.47 26.73
N ASP A 366 -13.21 4.11 26.64
CA ASP A 366 -13.48 5.08 25.58
C ASP A 366 -12.63 6.35 25.76
N PHE A 367 -12.42 6.82 27.00
CA PHE A 367 -11.47 7.89 27.32
C PHE A 367 -10.03 7.53 26.92
N LEU A 368 -9.56 6.32 27.26
CA LEU A 368 -8.21 5.85 26.89
C LEU A 368 -8.02 5.71 25.37
N LYS A 369 -9.08 5.37 24.62
CA LYS A 369 -9.04 5.35 23.15
C LYS A 369 -8.90 6.75 22.57
N GLU A 370 -9.64 7.72 23.11
CA GLU A 370 -9.55 9.12 22.69
C GLU A 370 -8.15 9.67 22.96
N GLU A 371 -7.58 9.39 24.14
CA GLU A 371 -6.20 9.76 24.49
C GLU A 371 -5.18 9.12 23.54
N LEU A 372 -5.35 7.84 23.20
CA LEU A 372 -4.49 7.15 22.23
C LEU A 372 -4.56 7.78 20.84
N ASP A 373 -5.75 8.16 20.38
CA ASP A 373 -5.93 8.81 19.08
C ASP A 373 -5.39 10.25 19.10
N ASN A 374 -5.43 10.94 20.25
CA ASN A 374 -4.77 12.22 20.46
C ASN A 374 -3.25 12.10 20.32
N VAL A 375 -2.63 11.15 21.01
CA VAL A 375 -1.18 10.89 20.93
C VAL A 375 -0.74 10.53 19.51
N LYS A 376 -1.54 9.74 18.77
CA LYS A 376 -1.25 9.44 17.36
C LYS A 376 -1.27 10.69 16.47
N ARG A 377 -2.20 11.61 16.71
CA ARG A 377 -2.30 12.87 15.99
C ARG A 377 -1.08 13.74 16.27
N ASP A 378 -0.74 13.92 17.54
CA ASP A 378 0.43 14.70 17.96
C ASP A 378 1.73 14.12 17.38
N HIS A 379 1.85 12.78 17.35
CA HIS A 379 2.98 12.11 16.69
C HIS A 379 3.05 12.43 15.19
N SER A 380 1.92 12.43 14.50
CA SER A 380 1.87 12.78 13.07
C SER A 380 2.23 14.25 12.81
N GLU A 381 1.74 15.17 13.66
CA GLU A 381 2.06 16.59 13.54
C GLU A 381 3.53 16.88 13.83
N LEU A 382 4.12 16.23 14.84
CA LEU A 382 5.54 16.35 15.15
C LEU A 382 6.42 15.75 14.04
N LYS A 383 5.99 14.65 13.43
CA LYS A 383 6.69 14.05 12.28
C LYS A 383 6.68 15.00 11.07
N ASP A 384 5.57 15.64 10.79
CA ASP A 384 5.47 16.63 9.71
C ASP A 384 6.33 17.87 10.00
N LYS A 385 6.32 18.37 11.24
CA LYS A 385 7.21 19.46 11.68
C LYS A 385 8.69 19.08 11.55
N ALA A 386 9.07 17.85 11.88
CA ALA A 386 10.43 17.34 11.70
C ALA A 386 10.85 17.31 10.22
N SER A 387 9.98 16.83 9.32
CA SER A 387 10.27 16.83 7.87
C SER A 387 10.43 18.24 7.29
N LYS A 388 9.65 19.21 7.78
CA LYS A 388 9.78 20.62 7.40
C LYS A 388 11.08 21.21 7.89
N ALA A 389 11.48 20.91 9.13
CA ALA A 389 12.76 21.35 9.69
C ALA A 389 13.95 20.74 8.93
N GLU A 390 13.86 19.49 8.51
CA GLU A 390 14.87 18.80 7.70
C GLU A 390 15.02 19.43 6.31
N LEU A 391 13.91 19.74 5.63
CA LEU A 391 13.94 20.47 4.35
C LEU A 391 14.54 21.88 4.50
N THR A 392 14.25 22.59 5.59
CA THR A 392 14.88 23.90 5.84
C THR A 392 16.38 23.78 6.13
N ALA A 393 16.80 22.73 6.85
CA ALA A 393 18.22 22.46 7.10
C ALA A 393 18.98 22.09 5.82
N GLU A 394 18.40 21.25 4.96
CA GLU A 394 18.96 20.91 3.64
C GLU A 394 19.07 22.14 2.73
N THR A 395 18.06 23.00 2.74
CA THR A 395 18.06 24.26 1.96
C THR A 395 19.18 25.19 2.44
N LEU A 396 19.28 25.44 3.75
CA LEU A 396 20.35 26.25 4.33
C LEU A 396 21.75 25.64 4.11
N GLN A 397 21.86 24.31 4.12
CA GLN A 397 23.11 23.61 3.84
C GLN A 397 23.55 23.81 2.37
N SER A 398 22.60 23.78 1.42
CA SER A 398 22.89 24.05 0.01
C SER A 398 23.31 25.50 -0.24
N GLU A 399 22.71 26.46 0.48
CA GLU A 399 23.11 27.88 0.43
C GLU A 399 24.50 28.10 1.04
N LEU A 400 24.81 27.45 2.16
CA LEU A 400 26.15 27.46 2.77
C LEU A 400 27.22 26.92 1.83
N GLU A 401 26.97 25.81 1.14
CA GLU A 401 27.88 25.26 0.13
C GLU A 401 28.05 26.23 -1.06
N GLY A 402 26.96 26.90 -1.47
CA GLY A 402 26.98 27.92 -2.52
C GLY A 402 27.81 29.16 -2.15
N TYR A 403 27.67 29.68 -0.93
CA TYR A 403 28.48 30.81 -0.45
C TYR A 403 29.92 30.42 -0.16
N ARG A 404 30.17 29.20 0.34
CA ARG A 404 31.53 28.67 0.51
C ARG A 404 32.27 28.58 -0.83
N ALA A 405 31.60 28.11 -1.88
CA ALA A 405 32.16 28.11 -3.23
C ALA A 405 32.41 29.52 -3.78
N GLN A 406 31.55 30.50 -3.46
CA GLN A 406 31.76 31.90 -3.82
C GLN A 406 32.91 32.55 -3.03
N LEU A 407 33.07 32.21 -1.75
CA LEU A 407 34.18 32.66 -0.90
C LEU A 407 35.52 32.07 -1.36
N ASP A 408 35.55 30.77 -1.69
CA ASP A 408 36.73 30.11 -2.28
C ASP A 408 37.14 30.75 -3.61
N ALA A 409 36.16 31.22 -4.41
CA ALA A 409 36.42 31.97 -5.64
C ALA A 409 36.91 33.42 -5.38
N ALA A 410 36.41 34.08 -4.33
CA ALA A 410 36.85 35.41 -3.92
C ALA A 410 38.25 35.39 -3.28
N LEU A 411 38.61 34.35 -2.52
CA LEU A 411 39.94 34.11 -1.93
C LEU A 411 41.04 33.88 -2.99
N ALA A 412 40.68 33.57 -4.23
CA ALA A 412 41.61 33.53 -5.36
C ALA A 412 41.95 34.94 -5.92
N GLY A 413 41.35 36.01 -5.39
CA GLY A 413 41.69 37.42 -5.64
C GLY A 413 41.86 38.20 -4.33
N ASP A 414 42.42 39.41 -4.39
CA ASP A 414 42.63 40.29 -3.21
C ASP A 414 42.42 41.77 -3.63
N PRO A 415 41.90 42.72 -2.80
CA PRO A 415 41.57 42.60 -1.38
C PRO A 415 40.26 43.27 -0.88
N GLN A 416 39.87 42.80 0.33
CA GLN A 416 39.43 43.54 1.53
C GLN A 416 38.26 44.54 1.47
N GLY A 417 37.14 44.11 2.07
CA GLY A 417 35.99 44.91 2.48
C GLY A 417 34.72 44.06 2.62
N GLU A 418 34.42 43.26 1.59
CA GLU A 418 33.27 42.34 1.57
C GLU A 418 33.53 41.03 2.32
N TYR A 419 34.80 40.66 2.54
CA TYR A 419 35.18 39.41 3.18
C TYR A 419 34.73 39.31 4.65
N ASP A 420 34.85 40.39 5.41
CA ASP A 420 34.50 40.39 6.84
C ASP A 420 32.98 40.37 7.07
N ASP A 421 32.18 41.07 6.23
CA ASP A 421 30.71 41.01 6.28
C ASP A 421 30.19 39.63 5.85
N MET A 422 30.84 39.01 4.86
CA MET A 422 30.54 37.66 4.40
C MET A 422 30.92 36.61 5.45
N LEU A 423 32.04 36.81 6.16
CA LEU A 423 32.47 35.95 7.27
C LEU A 423 31.52 36.04 8.48
N LEU A 424 31.04 37.25 8.82
CA LEU A 424 30.06 37.45 9.90
C LEU A 424 28.72 36.77 9.57
N LYS A 425 28.22 36.91 8.34
CA LYS A 425 27.01 36.19 7.88
C LYS A 425 27.19 34.69 7.89
N LEU A 426 28.36 34.19 7.46
CA LEU A 426 28.70 32.77 7.56
C LEU A 426 28.68 32.29 9.01
N GLN A 427 29.29 33.05 9.92
CA GLN A 427 29.35 32.69 11.34
C GLN A 427 27.96 32.73 12.01
N GLN A 428 27.08 33.65 11.59
CA GLN A 428 25.70 33.70 12.02
C GLN A 428 24.90 32.51 11.50
N LEU A 429 25.01 32.16 10.21
CA LEU A 429 24.33 31.00 9.65
C LEU A 429 24.83 29.68 10.26
N VAL A 430 26.11 29.59 10.61
CA VAL A 430 26.67 28.42 11.32
C VAL A 430 26.07 28.28 12.71
N SER A 431 25.91 29.38 13.47
CA SER A 431 25.28 29.31 14.80
C SER A 431 23.78 28.99 14.72
N GLU A 432 23.08 29.53 13.72
CA GLU A 432 21.67 29.20 13.46
C GLU A 432 21.49 27.73 13.02
N ALA A 433 22.35 27.21 12.16
CA ALA A 433 22.35 25.79 11.76
C ALA A 433 22.69 24.87 12.93
N GLU A 434 23.63 25.26 13.78
CA GLU A 434 23.99 24.49 14.97
C GLU A 434 22.87 24.48 16.02
N ASN A 435 22.19 25.61 16.23
CA ASN A 435 21.01 25.67 17.09
C ASN A 435 19.84 24.83 16.55
N ALA A 436 19.60 24.86 15.23
CA ALA A 436 18.60 24.00 14.60
C ALA A 436 18.94 22.50 14.74
N ARG A 437 20.22 22.15 14.61
CA ARG A 437 20.72 20.78 14.84
C ARG A 437 20.52 20.33 16.29
N GLN A 438 20.81 21.19 17.26
CA GLN A 438 20.59 20.89 18.68
C GLN A 438 19.10 20.68 18.99
N GLY A 439 18.22 21.54 18.47
CA GLY A 439 16.77 21.36 18.61
C GLY A 439 16.26 20.05 17.98
N ALA A 440 16.79 19.67 16.81
CA ALA A 440 16.46 18.39 16.17
C ALA A 440 16.95 17.19 17.00
N GLU A 441 18.12 17.27 17.63
CA GLU A 441 18.63 16.22 18.51
C GLU A 441 17.81 16.09 19.81
N GLU A 442 17.35 17.19 20.39
CA GLU A 442 16.47 17.17 21.57
C GLU A 442 15.13 16.51 21.25
N ILE A 443 14.49 16.90 20.15
CA ILE A 443 13.26 16.26 19.67
C ILE A 443 13.49 14.76 19.43
N ARG A 444 14.67 14.36 18.93
CA ARG A 444 15.01 12.94 18.73
C ARG A 444 15.12 12.17 20.04
N LYS A 445 15.68 12.78 21.09
CA LYS A 445 15.74 12.18 22.44
C LYS A 445 14.35 12.00 23.01
N ASP A 446 13.48 13.00 22.87
CA ASP A 446 12.09 12.93 23.35
C ASP A 446 11.30 11.85 22.61
N ILE A 447 11.45 11.74 21.28
CA ILE A 447 10.86 10.64 20.50
C ILE A 447 11.36 9.27 21.00
N SER A 448 12.64 9.16 21.36
CA SER A 448 13.20 7.91 21.88
C SER A 448 12.63 7.55 23.25
N LEU A 449 12.46 8.54 24.14
CA LEU A 449 11.86 8.35 25.46
C LEU A 449 10.38 7.94 25.34
N LEU A 450 9.62 8.62 24.50
CA LEU A 450 8.21 8.29 24.24
C LEU A 450 8.05 6.89 23.64
N LYS A 451 8.98 6.45 22.78
CA LYS A 451 8.98 5.07 22.27
C LYS A 451 9.24 4.04 23.36
N GLN A 452 10.15 4.33 24.28
CA GLN A 452 10.43 3.44 25.41
C GLN A 452 9.22 3.34 26.34
N ASP A 453 8.54 4.45 26.61
CA ASP A 453 7.33 4.50 27.45
C ASP A 453 6.12 3.80 26.80
N ALA A 454 5.95 3.96 25.48
CA ALA A 454 4.96 3.19 24.72
C ALA A 454 5.22 1.67 24.77
N GLU A 455 6.49 1.26 24.82
CA GLU A 455 6.87 -0.15 24.89
C GLU A 455 6.69 -0.74 26.30
N THR A 456 7.04 0.02 27.35
CA THR A 456 6.80 -0.40 28.75
C THR A 456 5.31 -0.56 29.02
N THR A 457 4.48 0.39 28.56
CA THR A 457 3.01 0.31 28.67
C THR A 457 2.44 -0.87 27.89
N ARG A 458 2.98 -1.16 26.69
CA ARG A 458 2.60 -2.35 25.90
C ARG A 458 2.92 -3.66 26.63
N ILE A 459 4.05 -3.75 27.32
CA ILE A 459 4.43 -4.94 28.10
C ILE A 459 3.48 -5.09 29.31
N ALA A 460 3.24 -4.01 30.05
CA ALA A 460 2.32 -4.02 31.19
C ALA A 460 0.89 -4.44 30.77
N ALA A 461 0.42 -3.99 29.61
CA ALA A 461 -0.86 -4.40 29.05
C ALA A 461 -0.93 -5.90 28.74
N LYS A 462 0.12 -6.49 28.15
CA LYS A 462 0.19 -7.93 27.89
C LYS A 462 0.20 -8.76 29.18
N GLU A 463 0.94 -8.32 30.20
CA GLU A 463 0.93 -9.01 31.49
C GLU A 463 -0.46 -8.94 32.16
N ALA A 464 -1.18 -7.82 32.03
CA ALA A 464 -2.55 -7.70 32.53
C ALA A 464 -3.51 -8.64 31.77
N GLU A 465 -3.35 -8.80 30.46
CA GLU A 465 -4.12 -9.74 29.64
C GLU A 465 -3.87 -11.20 30.04
N GLU A 466 -2.61 -11.59 30.27
CA GLU A 466 -2.27 -12.93 30.76
C GLU A 466 -2.85 -13.20 32.16
N ARG A 467 -2.79 -12.22 33.08
CA ARG A 467 -3.42 -12.33 34.40
C ARG A 467 -4.94 -12.48 34.30
N LEU A 468 -5.58 -11.76 33.37
CA LEU A 468 -7.03 -11.90 33.12
C LEU A 468 -7.37 -13.29 32.59
N GLN A 469 -6.55 -13.85 31.69
CA GLN A 469 -6.76 -15.20 31.16
C GLN A 469 -6.63 -16.27 32.26
N VAL A 470 -5.66 -16.12 33.16
CA VAL A 470 -5.53 -17.00 34.34
C VAL A 470 -6.77 -16.90 35.22
N ALA A 471 -7.21 -15.68 35.56
CA ALA A 471 -8.40 -15.48 36.38
C ALA A 471 -9.67 -16.08 35.73
N LEU A 472 -9.82 -15.97 34.40
CA LEU A 472 -10.92 -16.62 33.67
C LEU A 472 -10.87 -18.14 33.79
N SER A 473 -9.70 -18.76 33.64
CA SER A 473 -9.54 -20.20 33.79
C SER A 473 -9.81 -20.69 35.23
N GLU A 474 -9.43 -19.90 36.25
CA GLU A 474 -9.73 -20.19 37.65
C GLU A 474 -11.24 -20.09 37.94
N VAL A 475 -11.92 -19.09 37.36
CA VAL A 475 -13.39 -18.96 37.46
C VAL A 475 -14.10 -20.13 36.78
N GLU A 476 -13.61 -20.60 35.63
CA GLU A 476 -14.15 -21.78 34.96
C GLU A 476 -13.94 -23.05 35.80
N ALA A 477 -12.75 -23.25 36.36
CA ALA A 477 -12.46 -24.36 37.26
C ALA A 477 -13.31 -24.31 38.54
N ALA A 478 -13.53 -23.13 39.11
CA ALA A 478 -14.41 -22.94 40.25
C ALA A 478 -15.88 -23.27 39.91
N LYS A 479 -16.36 -22.87 38.73
CA LYS A 479 -17.70 -23.24 38.23
C LYS A 479 -17.85 -24.74 37.98
N GLU A 480 -16.79 -25.41 37.52
CA GLU A 480 -16.79 -26.87 37.36
C GLU A 480 -16.80 -27.58 38.71
N ALA A 481 -16.00 -27.12 39.67
CA ALA A 481 -16.00 -27.63 41.04
C ALA A 481 -17.35 -27.39 41.74
N GLU A 482 -17.98 -26.23 41.53
CA GLU A 482 -19.33 -25.92 42.02
C GLU A 482 -20.37 -26.88 41.43
N ARG A 483 -20.33 -27.11 40.11
CA ARG A 483 -21.23 -28.06 39.43
C ARG A 483 -21.03 -29.48 39.96
N HIS A 484 -19.78 -29.88 40.15
CA HIS A 484 -19.44 -31.20 40.69
C HIS A 484 -19.87 -31.37 42.15
N ALA A 485 -19.69 -30.35 42.98
CA ALA A 485 -20.21 -30.33 44.35
C ALA A 485 -21.75 -30.38 44.36
N GLY A 486 -22.41 -29.64 43.48
CA GLY A 486 -23.86 -29.68 43.29
C GLY A 486 -24.37 -31.06 42.87
N GLU A 487 -23.66 -31.74 41.96
CA GLU A 487 -23.93 -33.12 41.53
C GLU A 487 -23.68 -34.14 42.65
N ILE A 488 -22.64 -34.00 43.46
CA ILE A 488 -22.40 -34.87 44.63
C ILE A 488 -23.51 -34.68 45.68
N ILE A 489 -23.92 -33.44 45.93
CA ILE A 489 -25.03 -33.12 46.85
C ILE A 489 -26.36 -33.70 46.32
N HIS A 490 -26.62 -33.64 45.01
CA HIS A 490 -27.83 -34.21 44.41
C HIS A 490 -27.76 -35.73 44.18
N GLY A 491 -26.56 -36.29 43.98
CA GLY A 491 -26.29 -37.69 43.68
C GLY A 491 -26.19 -38.57 44.92
N SER A 492 -25.64 -38.05 46.03
CA SER A 492 -25.62 -38.75 47.33
C SER A 492 -27.02 -38.92 47.94
N SER A 493 -28.04 -38.20 47.44
CA SER A 493 -29.45 -38.43 47.79
C SER A 493 -30.06 -39.68 47.13
N LYS A 494 -29.39 -40.32 46.14
CA LYS A 494 -30.00 -41.39 45.33
C LYS A 494 -29.23 -42.71 45.26
N THR A 495 -28.13 -42.87 45.98
CA THR A 495 -27.41 -44.16 46.04
C THR A 495 -27.07 -44.55 47.48
N ASP A 496 -28.09 -44.93 48.23
CA ASP A 496 -27.97 -45.87 49.35
C ASP A 496 -29.30 -46.62 49.50
N ALA A 497 -29.61 -47.40 48.49
CA ALA A 497 -30.60 -48.46 48.59
C ALA A 497 -30.03 -49.70 47.91
N VAL A 498 -29.75 -50.71 48.74
CA VAL A 498 -29.48 -52.12 48.41
C VAL A 498 -28.00 -52.49 48.15
N GLN A 499 -27.29 -52.93 49.21
CA GLN A 499 -26.90 -54.34 49.43
C GLN A 499 -26.11 -54.47 50.75
N GLY A 500 -26.68 -55.14 51.77
CA GLY A 500 -26.09 -55.25 53.10
C GLY A 500 -25.14 -56.43 53.31
N SER A 501 -24.27 -56.36 54.33
CA SER A 501 -24.38 -57.16 55.56
C SER A 501 -23.18 -57.01 56.50
N THR A 502 -23.52 -56.96 57.80
CA THR A 502 -22.73 -57.31 59.00
C THR A 502 -21.92 -56.23 59.73
N SER A 503 -22.25 -56.14 61.03
CA SER A 503 -21.58 -55.46 62.15
C SER A 503 -22.06 -54.05 62.50
N ASP A 504 -22.64 -53.98 63.69
CA ASP A 504 -23.10 -52.80 64.42
C ASP A 504 -21.98 -51.76 64.62
N LEU A 505 -21.76 -50.87 63.67
CA LEU A 505 -21.16 -49.56 63.94
C LEU A 505 -21.79 -48.52 62.99
N HIS A 506 -22.88 -47.93 63.47
CA HIS A 506 -23.32 -46.61 63.05
C HIS A 506 -22.07 -45.69 63.00
N GLY A 507 -21.71 -45.21 61.81
CA GLY A 507 -20.52 -44.40 61.51
C GLY A 507 -20.53 -43.01 62.17
N LYS A 508 -20.78 -42.96 63.47
CA LYS A 508 -20.46 -41.84 64.35
C LYS A 508 -19.01 -42.00 64.74
N ILE A 509 -18.14 -41.18 64.15
CA ILE A 509 -16.80 -40.95 64.69
C ILE A 509 -17.00 -40.35 66.09
N LYS A 510 -16.80 -41.16 67.14
CA LYS A 510 -16.87 -40.72 68.53
C LYS A 510 -15.54 -40.02 68.86
N LEU A 511 -15.48 -38.71 68.65
CA LEU A 511 -14.41 -37.87 69.18
C LEU A 511 -14.60 -37.71 70.69
N SER A 512 -13.52 -37.74 71.46
CA SER A 512 -13.60 -37.37 72.87
C SER A 512 -13.98 -35.89 72.99
N VAL A 513 -14.58 -35.49 74.11
CA VAL A 513 -14.95 -34.08 74.36
C VAL A 513 -13.71 -33.18 74.27
N GLU A 514 -12.58 -33.66 74.78
CA GLU A 514 -11.28 -32.97 74.74
C GLU A 514 -10.75 -32.81 73.30
N GLU A 515 -10.93 -33.81 72.43
CA GLU A 515 -10.54 -33.74 71.01
C GLU A 515 -11.43 -32.79 70.21
N PHE A 516 -12.74 -32.79 70.45
CA PHE A 516 -13.68 -31.86 69.83
C PHE A 516 -13.40 -30.41 70.25
N GLU A 517 -13.18 -30.17 71.54
CA GLU A 517 -12.82 -28.85 72.07
C GLU A 517 -11.48 -28.37 71.50
N SER A 518 -10.47 -29.25 71.38
CA SER A 518 -9.18 -28.93 70.77
C SER A 518 -9.29 -28.57 69.29
N LEU A 519 -10.06 -29.34 68.50
CA LEU A 519 -10.30 -29.06 67.09
C LEU A 519 -11.13 -27.79 66.88
N SER A 520 -12.17 -27.57 67.70
CA SER A 520 -12.99 -26.36 67.66
C SER A 520 -12.15 -25.13 68.00
N LYS A 521 -11.31 -25.21 69.04
CA LYS A 521 -10.39 -24.13 69.42
C LYS A 521 -9.40 -23.82 68.31
N LYS A 522 -8.83 -24.84 67.65
CA LYS A 522 -7.90 -24.65 66.52
C LYS A 522 -8.58 -24.05 65.28
N ALA A 523 -9.85 -24.39 65.04
CA ALA A 523 -10.65 -23.79 63.98
C ALA A 523 -10.97 -22.31 64.28
N GLU A 524 -11.29 -21.99 65.54
CA GLU A 524 -11.50 -20.61 65.99
C GLU A 524 -10.20 -19.78 65.94
N GLU A 525 -9.07 -20.33 66.36
CA GLU A 525 -7.75 -19.68 66.25
C GLU A 525 -7.39 -19.41 64.78
N SER A 526 -7.60 -20.39 63.89
CA SER A 526 -7.35 -20.19 62.45
C SER A 526 -8.29 -19.16 61.83
N LYS A 527 -9.56 -19.09 62.28
CA LYS A 527 -10.51 -18.07 61.85
C LYS A 527 -10.09 -16.69 62.33
N SER A 528 -9.71 -16.56 63.61
CA SER A 528 -9.21 -15.32 64.18
C SER A 528 -7.94 -14.82 63.48
N ASP A 529 -7.03 -15.73 63.11
CA ASP A 529 -5.82 -15.38 62.34
C ASP A 529 -6.15 -14.91 60.92
N ALA A 530 -7.17 -15.50 60.27
CA ALA A 530 -7.65 -15.06 58.98
C ALA A 530 -8.32 -13.68 59.08
N ASP A 531 -9.17 -13.47 60.08
CA ASP A 531 -9.85 -12.20 60.34
C ASP A 531 -8.84 -11.08 60.65
N LEU A 532 -7.78 -11.37 61.42
CA LEU A 532 -6.69 -10.41 61.70
C LEU A 532 -5.93 -10.04 60.43
N LYS A 533 -5.64 -11.02 59.54
CA LYS A 533 -4.99 -10.76 58.25
C LYS A 533 -5.87 -9.90 57.34
N VAL A 534 -7.16 -10.20 57.27
CA VAL A 534 -8.12 -9.38 56.51
C VAL A 534 -8.17 -7.96 57.06
N ALA A 535 -8.28 -7.80 58.38
CA ALA A 535 -8.29 -6.47 59.00
C ALA A 535 -6.99 -5.69 58.73
N THR A 536 -5.84 -6.36 58.77
CA THR A 536 -4.53 -5.74 58.46
C THR A 536 -4.45 -5.29 57.00
N VAL A 537 -4.90 -6.12 56.06
CA VAL A 537 -4.93 -5.78 54.64
C VAL A 537 -5.94 -4.65 54.37
N MET A 538 -7.11 -4.67 55.00
CA MET A 538 -8.09 -3.58 54.89
C MET A 538 -7.52 -2.26 55.39
N ALA A 539 -6.84 -2.24 56.54
CA ALA A 539 -6.19 -1.02 57.04
C ALA A 539 -5.09 -0.51 56.10
N GLN A 540 -4.37 -1.40 55.43
CA GLN A 540 -3.39 -1.02 54.40
C GLN A 540 -4.06 -0.44 53.15
N ILE A 541 -5.16 -1.03 52.69
CA ILE A 541 -5.96 -0.52 51.57
C ILE A 541 -6.50 0.86 51.90
N GLU A 542 -7.12 1.05 53.06
CA GLU A 542 -7.64 2.37 53.50
C GLU A 542 -6.55 3.44 53.55
N SER A 543 -5.33 3.08 53.99
CA SER A 543 -4.17 3.98 53.98
C SER A 543 -3.72 4.35 52.55
N ILE A 544 -3.69 3.36 51.64
CA ILE A 544 -3.36 3.59 50.22
C ILE A 544 -4.42 4.49 49.58
N GLU A 545 -5.71 4.20 49.78
CA GLU A 545 -6.82 4.99 49.26
C GLU A 545 -6.78 6.44 49.78
N ALA A 546 -6.49 6.64 51.06
CA ALA A 546 -6.32 7.98 51.62
C ALA A 546 -5.16 8.74 50.95
N SER A 547 -4.01 8.09 50.73
CA SER A 547 -2.86 8.70 50.07
C SER A 547 -3.12 9.00 48.58
N GLN A 548 -3.83 8.10 47.88
CA GLN A 548 -4.24 8.27 46.49
C GLN A 548 -5.17 9.48 46.35
N ASN A 549 -6.16 9.61 47.25
CA ASN A 549 -7.07 10.74 47.26
C ASN A 549 -6.34 12.08 47.54
N GLU A 550 -5.33 12.08 48.41
CA GLU A 550 -4.49 13.26 48.64
C GLU A 550 -3.72 13.64 47.36
N MET A 551 -3.13 12.66 46.66
CA MET A 551 -2.43 12.91 45.39
C MET A 551 -3.37 13.40 44.30
N LEU A 552 -4.56 12.80 44.16
CA LEU A 552 -5.58 13.26 43.21
C LEU A 552 -5.96 14.72 43.46
N LYS A 553 -6.15 15.10 44.73
CA LYS A 553 -6.45 16.49 45.10
C LYS A 553 -5.30 17.45 44.75
N LYS A 554 -4.04 17.02 44.90
CA LYS A 554 -2.86 17.81 44.47
C LYS A 554 -2.84 18.00 42.96
N VAL A 555 -3.06 16.93 42.19
CA VAL A 555 -3.13 17.01 40.72
C VAL A 555 -4.26 17.94 40.27
N GLU A 556 -5.44 17.81 40.86
CA GLU A 556 -6.58 18.69 40.55
C GLU A 556 -6.25 20.17 40.84
N SER A 557 -5.54 20.46 41.94
CA SER A 557 -5.11 21.83 42.24
C SER A 557 -4.08 22.37 41.24
N SER A 558 -3.14 21.54 40.78
CA SER A 558 -2.17 21.93 39.75
C SER A 558 -2.82 22.12 38.37
N MET A 559 -3.83 21.33 38.03
CA MET A 559 -4.60 21.56 36.78
C MET A 559 -5.33 22.89 36.82
N LYS A 560 -5.98 23.23 37.94
CA LYS A 560 -6.63 24.55 38.11
C LYS A 560 -5.64 25.71 38.02
N GLU A 561 -4.43 25.56 38.57
CA GLU A 561 -3.38 26.57 38.43
C GLU A 561 -2.91 26.71 36.97
N LYS A 562 -2.72 25.59 36.26
CA LYS A 562 -2.39 25.60 34.84
C LYS A 562 -3.45 26.31 34.00
N GLU A 563 -4.73 26.00 34.21
CA GLU A 563 -5.84 26.65 33.52
C GLU A 563 -5.86 28.17 33.78
N ALA A 564 -5.57 28.59 35.01
CA ALA A 564 -5.47 30.02 35.35
C ALA A 564 -4.29 30.71 34.63
N ILE A 565 -3.14 30.02 34.52
CA ILE A 565 -1.97 30.53 33.78
C ILE A 565 -2.28 30.62 32.28
N GLU A 566 -2.92 29.61 31.70
CA GLU A 566 -3.30 29.61 30.28
C GLU A 566 -4.28 30.75 29.96
N ALA A 567 -5.28 30.96 30.82
CA ALA A 567 -6.21 32.10 30.68
C ALA A 567 -5.47 33.45 30.76
N ALA A 568 -4.51 33.59 31.69
CA ALA A 568 -3.71 34.81 31.81
C ALA A 568 -2.82 35.05 30.57
N ILE A 569 -2.27 33.99 29.96
CA ILE A 569 -1.50 34.08 28.72
C ILE A 569 -2.40 34.51 27.55
N GLU A 570 -3.60 33.93 27.43
CA GLU A 570 -4.55 34.29 26.38
C GLU A 570 -4.97 35.76 26.47
N ASP A 571 -5.24 36.25 27.69
CA ASP A 571 -5.57 37.65 27.91
C ASP A 571 -4.39 38.58 27.60
N ALA A 572 -3.17 38.20 27.98
CA ALA A 572 -1.95 38.95 27.65
C ALA A 572 -1.69 39.00 26.13
N LEU A 573 -1.94 37.90 25.42
CA LEU A 573 -1.86 37.84 23.96
C LEU A 573 -2.87 38.77 23.29
N LYS A 574 -4.14 38.74 23.72
CA LYS A 574 -5.17 39.67 23.22
C LYS A 574 -4.78 41.13 23.45
N GLN A 575 -4.24 41.44 24.63
CA GLN A 575 -3.76 42.79 24.92
C GLN A 575 -2.57 43.19 24.02
N ALA A 576 -1.63 42.29 23.77
CA ALA A 576 -0.50 42.53 22.87
C ALA A 576 -0.96 42.76 21.43
N GLU A 577 -1.89 41.95 20.92
CA GLU A 577 -2.49 42.11 19.59
C GLU A 577 -3.22 43.45 19.47
N MET A 578 -4.01 43.82 20.49
CA MET A 578 -4.68 45.13 20.52
C MET A 578 -3.67 46.29 20.52
N ALA A 579 -2.57 46.16 21.26
CA ALA A 579 -1.51 47.16 21.28
C ALA A 579 -0.77 47.27 19.94
N GLU A 580 -0.53 46.14 19.26
CA GLU A 580 0.07 46.12 17.94
C GLU A 580 -0.86 46.73 16.87
N ALA A 581 -2.15 46.40 16.91
CA ALA A 581 -3.14 47.00 16.02
C ALA A 581 -3.22 48.52 16.24
N ALA A 582 -3.23 48.98 17.50
CA ALA A 582 -3.20 50.40 17.82
C ALA A 582 -1.91 51.07 17.31
N LYS A 583 -0.75 50.42 17.46
CA LYS A 583 0.54 50.89 16.93
C LYS A 583 0.49 51.04 15.41
N GLN A 584 -0.02 50.06 14.68
CA GLN A 584 -0.14 50.10 13.21
C GLN A 584 -1.04 51.26 12.75
N VAL A 585 -2.13 51.55 13.47
CA VAL A 585 -2.99 52.71 13.18
C VAL A 585 -2.24 54.02 13.33
N VAL A 586 -1.50 54.18 14.44
CA VAL A 586 -0.69 55.38 14.70
C VAL A 586 0.43 55.53 13.67
N GLU A 587 1.12 54.45 13.31
CA GLU A 587 2.14 54.46 12.25
C GLU A 587 1.54 54.83 10.89
N GLY A 588 0.36 54.28 10.55
CA GLY A 588 -0.36 54.63 9.32
C GLY A 588 -0.83 56.09 9.27
N GLU A 589 -1.18 56.70 10.40
CA GLU A 589 -1.45 58.13 10.49
C GLU A 589 -0.18 58.98 10.37
N LEU A 590 0.90 58.58 11.04
CA LEU A 590 2.22 59.23 10.92
C LEU A 590 2.73 59.22 9.48
N MET A 591 2.59 58.10 8.76
CA MET A 591 2.99 58.01 7.36
C MET A 591 2.15 58.94 6.48
N ARG A 592 0.84 59.03 6.71
CA ARG A 592 -0.04 59.99 6.01
C ARG A 592 0.31 61.44 6.33
N TRP A 593 0.67 61.75 7.56
CA TRP A 593 1.16 63.07 7.95
C TRP A 593 2.46 63.43 7.24
N ARG A 594 3.46 62.54 7.22
CA ARG A 594 4.72 62.77 6.48
C ARG A 594 4.49 62.97 4.98
N GLN A 595 3.54 62.23 4.39
CA GLN A 595 3.20 62.39 2.98
C GLN A 595 2.60 63.78 2.69
N LYS A 596 1.66 64.24 3.53
CA LYS A 596 1.09 65.59 3.39
C LYS A 596 2.14 66.69 3.60
N GLU A 597 3.05 66.51 4.55
CA GLU A 597 4.12 67.48 4.82
C GLU A 597 5.11 67.55 3.64
N GLN A 598 5.31 66.47 2.88
CA GLN A 598 6.07 66.48 1.63
C GLN A 598 5.30 67.14 0.47
N ASP A 599 3.98 66.90 0.40
CA ASP A 599 3.12 67.47 -0.65
C ASP A 599 2.89 68.99 -0.46
N ASP A 600 2.93 69.51 0.78
CA ASP A 600 2.80 70.95 1.09
C ASP A 600 4.12 71.75 0.89
N VAL A 601 5.26 71.07 0.70
CA VAL A 601 6.60 71.69 0.49
C VAL A 601 6.98 71.73 -1.00
N ALA A 602 6.18 71.13 -1.88
CA ALA A 602 6.30 71.19 -3.35
C ALA A 602 5.35 72.24 -3.95
#